data_AF-I3T8X3-F1
#
_entry.id   AF-I3T8X3-F1
#
_cell.length_a   1.000
_cell.length_b   1.000
_cell.length_c   1.000
_cell.angle_alpha   90.00
_cell.angle_beta   90.00
_cell.angle_gamma   90.00
#
_symmetry.space_group_name_H-M   'P 1'
#
loop_
_entity.id
_entity.type
_entity.pdbx_description
1 polymer ?
#
loop_
_entity_poly.entity_id
_entity_poly.type
_entity_poly.pdbx_seq_one_letter_code
_entity_poly.pdbx_strand_id
1 'polypeptide(L)'
;MAEIEVRVAENVMEACASTSSVKRCVFTPSLSACMWQNNAQSETSPVINHESWSSESFCIEKKLWYALGKLGAEKTAWRIANERGLKLTSICPALITGPEFYQKNPTATIAYLKGAQEIYSNGLLATVDLKKVVEAHSSVFKAMNNNACGRYICFDNVIGTQSEAENLAKEIGMPKEKICGDESNNSLHRFELSNEKLCRLMSRPIRCISEY
;
A
#
# COMPACT_ATOMS: atom_id res chain seq x y z
N MET A 1 -15.53 -2.58 -10.49
CA MET A 1 -14.89 -2.06 -9.25
C MET A 1 -13.59 -1.33 -9.56
N ALA A 2 -12.62 -1.96 -10.23
CA ALA A 2 -11.34 -1.32 -10.57
C ALA A 2 -11.50 -0.01 -11.39
N GLU A 3 -12.34 0.00 -12.43
CA GLU A 3 -12.60 1.22 -13.23
C GLU A 3 -13.23 2.37 -12.43
N ILE A 4 -14.01 2.06 -11.39
CA ILE A 4 -14.63 3.07 -10.54
C ILE A 4 -13.53 3.77 -9.72
N GLU A 5 -12.60 3.02 -9.13
CA GLU A 5 -11.45 3.59 -8.41
C GLU A 5 -10.61 4.50 -9.32
N VAL A 6 -10.38 4.09 -10.57
CA VAL A 6 -9.65 4.89 -11.57
C VAL A 6 -10.36 6.20 -11.87
N ARG A 7 -11.67 6.16 -12.17
CA ARG A 7 -12.46 7.36 -12.45
C ARG A 7 -12.55 8.31 -11.25
N VAL A 8 -12.66 7.77 -10.04
CA VAL A 8 -12.67 8.57 -8.82
C VAL A 8 -11.32 9.28 -8.64
N ALA A 9 -10.21 8.55 -8.82
CA ALA A 9 -8.87 9.14 -8.75
C ALA A 9 -8.68 10.22 -9.83
N GLU A 10 -9.10 9.97 -11.07
CA GLU A 10 -9.04 10.95 -12.15
C GLU A 10 -9.78 12.24 -11.79
N ASN A 11 -11.04 12.13 -11.36
CA ASN A 11 -11.85 13.29 -11.01
C ASN A 11 -11.21 14.14 -9.88
N VAL A 12 -10.73 13.49 -8.82
CA VAL A 12 -10.09 14.19 -7.70
C VAL A 12 -8.79 14.86 -8.14
N MET A 13 -7.98 14.17 -8.93
CA MET A 13 -6.68 14.66 -9.37
C MET A 13 -6.80 15.81 -10.37
N GLU A 14 -7.78 15.76 -11.28
CA GLU A 14 -8.10 16.90 -12.16
C GLU A 14 -8.61 18.11 -11.36
N ALA A 15 -9.46 17.88 -10.36
CA ALA A 15 -9.92 18.96 -9.48
C ALA A 15 -8.76 19.59 -8.69
N CYS A 16 -7.87 18.78 -8.12
CA CYS A 16 -6.67 19.25 -7.43
C CYS A 16 -5.75 20.03 -8.36
N ALA A 17 -5.50 19.53 -9.57
CA ALA A 17 -4.65 20.18 -10.56
C ALA A 17 -5.24 21.51 -11.06
N SER A 18 -6.56 21.61 -11.17
CA SER A 18 -7.26 22.82 -11.62
C SER A 18 -7.42 23.89 -10.53
N THR A 19 -7.12 23.55 -9.27
CA THR A 19 -7.31 24.44 -8.12
C THR A 19 -5.99 25.11 -7.74
N SER A 20 -5.89 26.43 -7.97
CA SER A 20 -4.64 27.18 -7.77
C SER A 20 -4.10 27.18 -6.33
N SER A 21 -4.96 27.00 -5.32
CA SER A 21 -4.55 26.89 -3.91
C SER A 21 -3.97 25.52 -3.54
N VAL A 22 -4.24 24.48 -4.33
CA VAL A 22 -3.71 23.13 -4.11
C VAL A 22 -2.31 23.06 -4.72
N LYS A 23 -1.30 23.05 -3.86
CA LYS A 23 0.11 23.00 -4.29
C LYS A 23 0.69 21.59 -4.32
N ARG A 24 0.16 20.71 -3.47
CA ARG A 24 0.73 19.39 -3.18
C ARG A 24 -0.38 18.42 -2.81
N CYS A 25 -0.25 17.17 -3.24
CA CYS A 25 -1.17 16.10 -2.91
C CYS A 25 -0.42 14.88 -2.37
N VAL A 26 -0.98 14.24 -1.35
CA VAL A 26 -0.60 12.89 -0.92
C VAL A 26 -1.73 11.96 -1.30
N PHE A 27 -1.43 10.97 -2.13
CA PHE A 27 -2.39 9.97 -2.59
C PHE A 27 -2.21 8.66 -1.83
N THR A 28 -3.30 8.00 -1.48
CA THR A 28 -3.28 6.77 -0.68
C THR A 28 -3.72 5.57 -1.52
N PRO A 29 -2.78 4.92 -2.23
CA PRO A 29 -3.01 3.61 -2.84
C PRO A 29 -2.98 2.51 -1.76
N SER A 30 -2.36 1.37 -2.06
CA SER A 30 -2.27 0.22 -1.16
C SER A 30 -1.00 -0.54 -1.48
N LEU A 31 -0.44 -1.28 -0.52
CA LEU A 31 0.67 -2.21 -0.76
C LEU A 31 0.33 -3.23 -1.86
N SER A 32 -0.95 -3.54 -2.03
CA SER A 32 -1.45 -4.39 -3.12
C SER A 32 -1.17 -3.83 -4.52
N ALA A 33 -0.81 -2.55 -4.66
CA ALA A 33 -0.35 -1.97 -5.93
C ALA A 33 1.16 -2.20 -6.16
N CYS A 34 1.89 -2.78 -5.21
CA CYS A 34 3.34 -3.01 -5.26
C CYS A 34 3.74 -4.49 -5.32
N MET A 35 2.95 -5.38 -4.69
CA MET A 35 3.41 -6.73 -4.34
C MET A 35 3.06 -7.85 -5.34
N TRP A 36 2.06 -7.66 -6.22
CA TRP A 36 1.57 -8.70 -7.11
C TRP A 36 2.32 -8.71 -8.44
N GLN A 37 3.45 -9.40 -8.50
CA GLN A 37 4.33 -9.45 -9.68
C GLN A 37 4.20 -10.77 -10.44
N ASN A 38 4.47 -10.74 -11.75
CA ASN A 38 4.63 -11.96 -12.52
C ASN A 38 5.94 -12.66 -12.13
N ASN A 39 5.94 -14.00 -12.06
CA ASN A 39 7.11 -14.81 -11.73
C ASN A 39 8.36 -14.46 -12.57
N ALA A 40 8.18 -14.07 -13.84
CA ALA A 40 9.28 -13.67 -14.73
C ALA A 40 9.99 -12.35 -14.32
N GLN A 41 9.33 -11.46 -13.56
CA GLN A 41 9.94 -10.24 -13.00
C GLN A 41 10.66 -10.52 -11.66
N SER A 42 10.20 -11.54 -10.93
CA SER A 42 10.70 -11.87 -9.59
C SER A 42 12.11 -12.47 -9.52
N GLU A 43 12.72 -12.82 -10.67
CA GLU A 43 14.08 -13.37 -10.71
C GLU A 43 15.18 -12.30 -10.53
N THR A 44 14.81 -11.00 -10.56
CA THR A 44 15.78 -9.89 -10.58
C THR A 44 16.00 -9.20 -9.23
N SER A 45 15.05 -9.28 -8.30
CA SER A 45 15.22 -8.79 -6.92
C SER A 45 14.17 -9.42 -6.00
N PRO A 46 14.57 -10.02 -4.86
CA PRO A 46 13.63 -10.54 -3.88
C PRO A 46 12.97 -9.43 -3.02
N VAL A 47 13.34 -8.16 -3.22
CA VAL A 47 12.87 -7.07 -2.35
C VAL A 47 11.72 -6.30 -3.01
N ILE A 48 10.57 -6.27 -2.34
CA ILE A 48 9.42 -5.43 -2.66
C ILE A 48 9.55 -4.10 -1.91
N ASN A 49 9.78 -3.02 -2.64
CA ASN A 49 10.01 -1.69 -2.09
C ASN A 49 9.17 -0.62 -2.83
N HIS A 50 9.43 0.65 -2.55
CA HIS A 50 8.72 1.78 -3.14
C HIS A 50 8.79 1.91 -4.68
N GLU A 51 9.74 1.24 -5.32
CA GLU A 51 9.89 1.21 -6.78
C GLU A 51 9.09 0.06 -7.42
N SER A 52 8.67 -0.92 -6.62
CA SER A 52 7.95 -2.12 -7.08
C SER A 52 6.50 -1.81 -7.47
N TRP A 53 6.07 -2.28 -8.63
CA TRP A 53 4.69 -2.17 -9.10
C TRP A 53 4.09 -3.56 -9.33
N SER A 54 2.81 -3.69 -9.03
CA SER A 54 2.04 -4.87 -9.39
C SER A 54 1.79 -4.95 -10.89
N SER A 55 1.67 -6.16 -11.40
CA SER A 55 1.33 -6.46 -12.79
C SER A 55 -0.18 -6.45 -12.99
N GLU A 56 -0.66 -5.64 -13.92
CA GLU A 56 -2.08 -5.57 -14.27
C GLU A 56 -2.59 -6.91 -14.81
N SER A 57 -1.82 -7.55 -15.69
CA SER A 57 -2.19 -8.85 -16.28
C SER A 57 -2.30 -9.92 -15.20
N PHE A 58 -1.36 -9.96 -14.25
CA PHE A 58 -1.42 -10.88 -13.12
C PHE A 58 -2.65 -10.63 -12.24
N CYS A 59 -2.94 -9.35 -11.94
CA CYS A 59 -4.12 -9.00 -11.15
C CYS A 59 -5.42 -9.40 -11.85
N ILE A 60 -5.51 -9.26 -13.18
CA ILE A 60 -6.67 -9.68 -13.98
C ILE A 60 -6.79 -11.21 -13.97
N GLU A 61 -5.72 -11.93 -14.26
CA GLU A 61 -5.69 -13.40 -14.31
C GLU A 61 -6.13 -14.02 -12.98
N LYS A 62 -5.59 -13.52 -11.87
CA LYS A 62 -5.90 -13.98 -10.50
C LYS A 62 -7.19 -13.36 -9.93
N LYS A 63 -7.88 -12.51 -10.69
CA LYS A 63 -9.11 -11.81 -10.27
C LYS A 63 -8.91 -10.98 -8.99
N LEU A 64 -7.75 -10.36 -8.85
CA LEU A 64 -7.36 -9.47 -7.75
C LEU A 64 -7.87 -8.04 -8.01
N TRP A 65 -9.19 -7.90 -8.10
CA TRP A 65 -9.83 -6.65 -8.54
C TRP A 65 -9.54 -5.43 -7.66
N TYR A 66 -9.32 -5.65 -6.35
CA TYR A 66 -8.91 -4.60 -5.42
C TYR A 66 -7.50 -4.09 -5.74
N ALA A 67 -6.54 -5.01 -5.93
CA ALA A 67 -5.18 -4.67 -6.33
C ALA A 67 -5.16 -3.92 -7.67
N LEU A 68 -5.91 -4.42 -8.67
CA LEU A 68 -6.04 -3.79 -9.97
C LEU A 68 -6.60 -2.36 -9.87
N GLY A 69 -7.63 -2.16 -9.04
CA GLY A 69 -8.21 -0.83 -8.80
C GLY A 69 -7.22 0.14 -8.17
N LYS A 70 -6.53 -0.29 -7.10
CA LYS A 70 -5.51 0.54 -6.43
C LYS A 70 -4.32 0.86 -7.33
N LEU A 71 -3.89 -0.11 -8.13
CA LEU A 71 -2.83 0.06 -9.13
C LEU A 71 -3.23 1.09 -10.21
N GLY A 72 -4.40 0.92 -10.83
CA GLY A 72 -4.89 1.82 -11.87
C GLY A 72 -5.10 3.24 -11.34
N ALA A 73 -5.70 3.37 -10.16
CA ALA A 73 -5.91 4.66 -9.51
C ALA A 73 -4.59 5.39 -9.23
N GLU A 74 -3.57 4.68 -8.73
CA GLU A 74 -2.24 5.25 -8.49
C GLU A 74 -1.57 5.71 -9.79
N LYS A 75 -1.60 4.87 -10.85
CA LYS A 75 -1.04 5.23 -12.16
C LYS A 75 -1.71 6.46 -12.76
N THR A 76 -3.03 6.53 -12.69
CA THR A 76 -3.81 7.69 -13.18
C THR A 76 -3.47 8.95 -12.40
N ALA A 77 -3.35 8.86 -11.07
CA ALA A 77 -2.96 10.00 -10.24
C ALA A 77 -1.58 10.54 -10.63
N TRP A 78 -0.59 9.65 -10.83
CA TRP A 78 0.75 10.04 -11.28
C TRP A 78 0.75 10.64 -12.68
N ARG A 79 -0.01 10.07 -13.62
CA ARG A 79 -0.15 10.61 -14.98
C ARG A 79 -0.63 12.07 -14.94
N ILE A 80 -1.77 12.31 -14.30
CA ILE A 80 -2.37 13.66 -14.21
C ILE A 80 -1.43 14.61 -13.47
N ALA A 81 -0.81 14.16 -12.37
CA ALA A 81 0.11 15.00 -11.63
C ALA A 81 1.31 15.45 -12.47
N ASN A 82 1.89 14.55 -13.26
CA ASN A 82 3.00 14.86 -14.16
C ASN A 82 2.56 15.77 -15.31
N GLU A 83 1.42 15.50 -15.93
CA GLU A 83 0.87 16.29 -17.05
C GLU A 83 0.49 17.72 -16.62
N ARG A 84 0.01 17.89 -15.39
CA ARG A 84 -0.46 19.17 -14.85
C ARG A 84 0.56 19.89 -13.98
N GLY A 85 1.73 19.32 -13.76
CA GLY A 85 2.76 19.89 -12.87
C GLY A 85 2.36 19.93 -11.39
N LEU A 86 1.44 19.08 -10.95
CA LEU A 86 1.02 18.98 -9.55
C LEU A 86 2.01 18.13 -8.77
N LYS A 87 2.55 18.66 -7.66
CA LYS A 87 3.48 17.91 -6.81
C LYS A 87 2.75 16.79 -6.06
N LEU A 88 2.99 15.55 -6.48
CA LEU A 88 2.37 14.36 -5.92
C LEU A 88 3.36 13.50 -5.14
N THR A 89 2.85 12.80 -4.13
CA THR A 89 3.51 11.69 -3.45
C THR A 89 2.47 10.64 -3.10
N SER A 90 2.83 9.36 -3.11
CA SER A 90 1.91 8.29 -2.70
C SER A 90 2.40 7.50 -1.49
N ILE A 91 1.46 7.06 -0.64
CA ILE A 91 1.72 6.19 0.51
C ILE A 91 0.91 4.91 0.32
N CYS A 92 1.59 3.79 0.19
CA CYS A 92 1.05 2.45 0.01
C CYS A 92 0.99 1.73 1.36
N PRO A 93 -0.08 1.92 2.16
CA PRO A 93 -0.24 1.18 3.41
C PRO A 93 -0.45 -0.32 3.13
N ALA A 94 0.06 -1.15 4.04
CA ALA A 94 -0.31 -2.55 4.14
C ALA A 94 -1.74 -2.71 4.69
N LEU A 95 -2.11 -3.91 5.15
CA LEU A 95 -3.42 -4.12 5.74
C LEU A 95 -3.58 -3.27 7.00
N ILE A 96 -4.48 -2.29 6.96
CA ILE A 96 -4.68 -1.38 8.08
C ILE A 96 -5.37 -2.11 9.23
N THR A 97 -4.76 -2.06 10.40
CA THR A 97 -5.26 -2.60 11.67
C THR A 97 -5.48 -1.47 12.68
N GLY A 98 -6.11 -1.81 13.80
CA GLY A 98 -6.41 -0.88 14.89
C GLY A 98 -7.78 -1.16 15.52
N PRO A 99 -8.08 -0.55 16.68
CA PRO A 99 -9.33 -0.78 17.39
C PRO A 99 -10.54 -0.54 16.49
N GLU A 100 -11.38 -1.57 16.32
CA GLU A 100 -12.62 -1.55 15.51
C GLU A 100 -12.43 -1.22 14.02
N PHE A 101 -11.19 -1.12 13.50
CA PHE A 101 -10.97 -0.67 12.11
C PHE A 101 -11.62 -1.62 11.10
N TYR A 102 -11.42 -2.93 11.31
CA TYR A 102 -12.04 -3.98 10.51
C TYR A 102 -13.57 -3.87 10.52
N GLN A 103 -14.19 -3.72 11.70
CA GLN A 103 -15.66 -3.64 11.83
C GLN A 103 -16.24 -2.45 11.06
N LYS A 104 -15.48 -1.35 10.98
CA LYS A 104 -15.86 -0.13 10.23
C LYS A 104 -15.58 -0.24 8.73
N ASN A 105 -14.63 -1.06 8.30
CA ASN A 105 -14.20 -1.18 6.90
C ASN A 105 -14.09 -2.64 6.40
N PRO A 106 -15.09 -3.52 6.65
CA PRO A 106 -14.94 -4.95 6.41
C PRO A 106 -14.74 -5.29 4.93
N THR A 107 -15.40 -4.56 4.04
CA THR A 107 -15.32 -4.78 2.58
C THR A 107 -13.90 -4.56 2.05
N ALA A 108 -13.24 -3.48 2.47
CA ALA A 108 -11.88 -3.18 2.00
C ALA A 108 -10.86 -4.19 2.55
N THR A 109 -10.99 -4.58 3.82
CA THR A 109 -10.16 -5.61 4.45
C THR A 109 -10.30 -6.95 3.74
N ILE A 110 -11.54 -7.42 3.52
CA ILE A 110 -11.80 -8.70 2.82
C ILE A 110 -11.25 -8.65 1.39
N ALA A 111 -11.41 -7.52 0.69
CA ALA A 111 -10.94 -7.36 -0.67
C ALA A 111 -9.40 -7.33 -0.76
N TYR A 112 -8.72 -6.73 0.22
CA TYR A 112 -7.25 -6.78 0.34
C TYR A 112 -6.76 -8.22 0.56
N LEU A 113 -7.44 -8.97 1.42
CA LEU A 113 -7.11 -10.37 1.75
C LEU A 113 -7.46 -11.37 0.63
N LYS A 114 -7.94 -10.90 -0.52
CA LYS A 114 -8.07 -11.76 -1.70
C LYS A 114 -6.67 -12.18 -2.15
N GLY A 115 -6.38 -13.47 -2.04
CA GLY A 115 -5.05 -14.03 -2.30
C GLY A 115 -4.14 -14.06 -1.05
N ALA A 116 -4.70 -13.91 0.15
CA ALA A 116 -3.95 -13.90 1.41
C ALA A 116 -2.96 -15.07 1.58
N GLN A 117 -3.34 -16.29 1.20
CA GLN A 117 -2.42 -17.44 1.21
C GLN A 117 -1.15 -17.22 0.39
N GLU A 118 -1.29 -16.67 -0.83
CA GLU A 118 -0.17 -16.46 -1.74
C GLU A 118 0.76 -15.34 -1.23
N ILE A 119 0.20 -14.25 -0.70
CA ILE A 119 1.02 -13.17 -0.11
C ILE A 119 1.65 -13.61 1.23
N TYR A 120 0.98 -14.43 2.03
CA TYR A 120 1.53 -14.99 3.25
C TYR A 120 2.70 -15.93 2.96
N SER A 121 2.52 -16.90 2.06
CA SER A 121 3.59 -17.83 1.67
C SER A 121 4.80 -17.11 1.06
N ASN A 122 4.55 -15.99 0.38
CA ASN A 122 5.59 -15.18 -0.24
C ASN A 122 6.31 -14.23 0.75
N GLY A 123 5.86 -14.12 2.01
CA GLY A 123 6.44 -13.17 2.99
C GLY A 123 6.00 -11.71 2.79
N LEU A 124 4.87 -11.50 2.11
CA LEU A 124 4.36 -10.18 1.71
C LEU A 124 3.08 -9.77 2.44
N LEU A 125 2.50 -10.64 3.28
CA LEU A 125 1.39 -10.27 4.13
C LEU A 125 1.90 -9.38 5.27
N ALA A 126 1.54 -8.10 5.23
CA ALA A 126 1.91 -7.12 6.25
C ALA A 126 0.70 -6.35 6.78
N THR A 127 0.84 -5.80 7.97
CA THR A 127 -0.15 -4.95 8.65
C THR A 127 0.43 -3.59 9.02
N VAL A 128 -0.45 -2.64 9.29
CA VAL A 128 -0.08 -1.29 9.74
C VAL A 128 -1.15 -0.72 10.66
N ASP A 129 -0.75 -0.24 11.84
CA ASP A 129 -1.68 0.47 12.72
C ASP A 129 -2.12 1.80 12.07
N LEU A 130 -3.42 2.10 12.16
CA LEU A 130 -3.99 3.33 11.62
C LEU A 130 -3.24 4.60 12.07
N LYS A 131 -2.75 4.66 13.31
CA LYS A 131 -2.00 5.82 13.82
C LYS A 131 -0.71 6.01 13.03
N LYS A 132 0.00 4.93 12.72
CA LYS A 132 1.22 4.98 11.89
C LYS A 132 0.91 5.48 10.48
N VAL A 133 -0.22 5.08 9.90
CA VAL A 133 -0.66 5.59 8.59
C VAL A 133 -0.90 7.10 8.66
N VAL A 134 -1.57 7.61 9.70
CA VAL A 134 -1.82 9.04 9.90
C VAL A 134 -0.50 9.81 10.09
N GLU A 135 0.41 9.31 10.91
CA GLU A 135 1.73 9.89 11.14
C GLU A 135 2.56 9.94 9.86
N ALA A 136 2.52 8.88 9.05
CA ALA A 136 3.19 8.81 7.76
C ALA A 136 2.66 9.88 6.80
N HIS A 137 1.34 10.05 6.68
CA HIS A 137 0.75 11.10 5.84
C HIS A 137 1.17 12.50 6.29
N SER A 138 1.10 12.78 7.59
CA SER A 138 1.52 14.08 8.15
C SER A 138 3.00 14.36 7.91
N SER A 139 3.87 13.38 8.16
CA SER A 139 5.32 13.50 8.00
C SER A 139 5.71 13.69 6.54
N VAL A 140 5.16 12.86 5.64
CA VAL A 140 5.41 12.95 4.21
C VAL A 140 4.91 14.29 3.67
N PHE A 141 3.69 14.70 4.01
CA PHE A 141 3.13 15.97 3.54
C PHE A 141 4.01 17.17 3.94
N LYS A 142 4.47 17.22 5.21
CA LYS A 142 5.43 18.25 5.66
C LYS A 142 6.75 18.18 4.88
N ALA A 143 7.30 16.98 4.72
CA ALA A 143 8.56 16.76 4.03
C ALA A 143 8.49 17.00 2.51
N MET A 144 7.30 17.07 1.90
CA MET A 144 7.16 17.45 0.49
C MET A 144 7.67 18.87 0.21
N ASN A 145 7.81 19.74 1.20
CA ASN A 145 8.51 21.02 0.99
C ASN A 145 10.03 20.83 0.79
N ASN A 146 10.59 19.76 1.33
CA ASN A 146 12.02 19.48 1.41
C ASN A 146 12.37 18.18 0.65
N ASN A 147 11.90 18.08 -0.59
CA ASN A 147 12.21 17.01 -1.55
C ASN A 147 11.59 15.61 -1.29
N ALA A 148 10.64 15.44 -0.36
CA ALA A 148 9.87 14.20 -0.35
C ALA A 148 9.08 14.05 -1.65
N CYS A 149 9.30 12.94 -2.36
CA CYS A 149 8.70 12.65 -3.65
C CYS A 149 8.56 11.14 -3.89
N GLY A 150 7.84 10.78 -4.96
CA GLY A 150 7.62 9.40 -5.37
C GLY A 150 6.70 8.65 -4.41
N ARG A 151 6.96 7.37 -4.23
CA ARG A 151 6.11 6.44 -3.47
C ARG A 151 6.76 6.07 -2.14
N TYR A 152 5.94 5.64 -1.18
CA TYR A 152 6.37 5.15 0.14
C TYR A 152 5.54 3.92 0.50
N ILE A 153 6.18 2.85 0.95
CA ILE A 153 5.48 1.70 1.54
C ILE A 153 5.33 1.93 3.05
N CYS A 154 4.16 1.64 3.60
CA CYS A 154 3.84 1.85 5.02
C CYS A 154 3.33 0.56 5.68
N PHE A 155 4.17 -0.05 6.52
CA PHE A 155 3.83 -1.18 7.38
C PHE A 155 4.59 -1.10 8.70
N ASP A 156 4.15 -1.82 9.72
CA ASP A 156 4.87 -2.01 10.99
C ASP A 156 5.10 -3.48 11.34
N ASN A 157 4.29 -4.40 10.83
CA ASN A 157 4.48 -5.83 11.06
C ASN A 157 4.33 -6.65 9.77
N VAL A 158 5.23 -7.59 9.53
CA VAL A 158 5.12 -8.62 8.50
C VAL A 158 4.66 -9.90 9.17
N ILE A 159 3.56 -10.48 8.71
CA ILE A 159 2.97 -11.70 9.25
C ILE A 159 3.78 -12.88 8.72
N GLY A 160 4.72 -13.37 9.53
CA GLY A 160 5.66 -14.44 9.14
C GLY A 160 5.35 -15.79 9.78
N THR A 161 4.71 -15.78 10.95
CA THR A 161 4.41 -17.00 11.70
C THR A 161 2.95 -17.41 11.60
N GLN A 162 2.70 -18.72 11.74
CA GLN A 162 1.35 -19.25 11.75
C GLN A 162 0.51 -18.66 12.90
N SER A 163 1.11 -18.46 14.08
CA SER A 163 0.41 -17.85 15.21
C SER A 163 -0.04 -16.42 14.90
N GLU A 164 0.79 -15.62 14.24
CA GLU A 164 0.40 -14.27 13.81
C GLU A 164 -0.72 -14.30 12.77
N ALA A 165 -0.65 -15.22 11.81
CA ALA A 165 -1.70 -15.39 10.80
C ALA A 165 -3.03 -15.82 11.41
N GLU A 166 -3.01 -16.73 12.39
CA GLU A 166 -4.18 -17.18 13.14
C GLU A 166 -4.79 -16.05 13.99
N ASN A 167 -3.95 -15.26 14.66
CA ASN A 167 -4.38 -14.10 15.42
C ASN A 167 -5.04 -13.06 14.50
N LEU A 168 -4.43 -12.75 13.36
CA LEU A 168 -5.01 -11.85 12.35
C LEU A 168 -6.37 -12.37 11.84
N ALA A 169 -6.45 -13.67 11.53
CA ALA A 169 -7.69 -14.30 11.08
C ALA A 169 -8.80 -14.15 12.13
N LYS A 170 -8.48 -14.37 13.41
CA LYS A 170 -9.40 -14.22 14.54
C LYS A 170 -9.87 -12.78 14.72
N GLU A 171 -8.97 -11.81 14.66
CA GLU A 171 -9.31 -10.37 14.79
C GLU A 171 -10.25 -9.90 13.66
N ILE A 172 -10.05 -10.42 12.45
CA ILE A 172 -10.85 -10.10 11.26
C ILE A 172 -12.12 -10.97 11.18
N GLY A 173 -12.28 -11.99 12.04
CA GLY A 173 -13.41 -12.90 11.98
C GLY A 173 -13.45 -13.75 10.70
N MET A 174 -12.27 -14.12 10.16
CA MET A 174 -12.13 -14.97 8.99
C MET A 174 -11.56 -16.35 9.35
N PRO A 175 -11.89 -17.41 8.60
CA PRO A 175 -11.24 -18.72 8.79
C PRO A 175 -9.73 -18.63 8.52
N LYS A 176 -8.90 -19.21 9.41
CA LYS A 176 -7.44 -19.14 9.30
C LYS A 176 -6.91 -19.74 8.00
N GLU A 177 -7.61 -20.75 7.48
CA GLU A 177 -7.27 -21.45 6.25
C GLU A 177 -7.29 -20.48 5.06
N LYS A 178 -8.09 -19.40 5.11
CA LYS A 178 -8.09 -18.35 4.08
C LYS A 178 -6.83 -17.49 4.07
N ILE A 179 -6.07 -17.46 5.17
CA ILE A 179 -4.83 -16.68 5.31
C ILE A 179 -3.60 -17.57 5.20
N CYS A 180 -3.46 -18.62 6.02
CA CYS A 180 -2.23 -19.42 6.08
C CYS A 180 -2.30 -20.78 5.40
N GLY A 181 -3.49 -21.22 4.96
CA GLY A 181 -3.67 -22.58 4.41
C GLY A 181 -3.46 -23.67 5.48
N ASP A 182 -3.21 -24.91 5.03
CA ASP A 182 -2.93 -26.06 5.89
C ASP A 182 -1.42 -26.18 6.18
N GLU A 183 -1.05 -26.69 7.37
CA GLU A 183 0.31 -26.69 7.97
C GLU A 183 1.44 -27.37 7.15
N SER A 184 1.14 -27.95 5.99
CA SER A 184 2.10 -28.77 5.23
C SER A 184 3.07 -28.00 4.34
N ASN A 185 2.89 -26.69 4.16
CA ASN A 185 3.79 -25.89 3.33
C ASN A 185 4.75 -25.10 4.20
N ASN A 186 5.92 -25.69 4.45
CA ASN A 186 7.10 -25.00 4.93
C ASN A 186 7.62 -24.08 3.80
N SER A 187 6.87 -23.04 3.45
CA SER A 187 7.21 -22.13 2.35
C SER A 187 8.31 -21.19 2.80
N LEU A 188 9.48 -21.31 2.15
CA LEU A 188 10.52 -20.28 2.22
C LEU A 188 9.90 -18.95 1.77
N HIS A 189 9.91 -17.93 2.63
CA HIS A 189 9.50 -16.58 2.25
C HIS A 189 10.34 -16.12 1.06
N ARG A 190 9.68 -16.03 -0.10
CA ARG A 190 10.34 -15.76 -1.38
C ARG A 190 10.79 -14.30 -1.51
N PHE A 191 10.13 -13.40 -0.80
CA PHE A 191 10.36 -11.97 -0.90
C PHE A 191 10.54 -11.31 0.47
N GLU A 192 11.19 -10.15 0.46
CA GLU A 192 11.33 -9.25 1.59
C GLU A 192 10.61 -7.93 1.32
N LEU A 193 9.83 -7.43 2.28
CA LEU A 193 9.20 -6.11 2.20
C LEU A 193 10.12 -5.03 2.79
N SER A 194 10.27 -3.91 2.08
CA SER A 194 11.03 -2.76 2.57
C SER A 194 10.20 -1.48 2.61
N ASN A 195 10.10 -0.89 3.81
CA ASN A 195 9.56 0.45 4.06
C ASN A 195 10.67 1.46 4.39
N GLU A 196 11.93 1.13 4.10
CA GLU A 196 13.10 1.88 4.60
C GLU A 196 13.07 3.36 4.22
N LYS A 197 12.59 3.68 3.02
CA LYS A 197 12.42 5.07 2.56
C LYS A 197 11.50 5.88 3.48
N LEU A 198 10.39 5.28 3.95
CA LEU A 198 9.46 5.95 4.87
C LEU A 198 10.08 6.07 6.27
N CYS A 199 10.69 5.01 6.77
CA CYS A 199 11.37 5.01 8.07
C CYS A 199 12.46 6.09 8.14
N ARG A 200 13.30 6.20 7.10
CA ARG A 200 14.33 7.25 6.98
C ARG A 200 13.75 8.66 6.90
N LEU A 201 12.53 8.83 6.37
CA LEU A 201 11.85 10.12 6.33
C LEU A 201 11.30 10.49 7.72
N MET A 202 10.65 9.55 8.39
CA MET A 202 10.01 9.76 9.69
C MET A 202 11.01 9.86 10.85
N SER A 203 12.21 9.27 10.72
CA SER A 203 13.28 9.38 11.72
C SER A 203 14.04 10.71 11.68
N ARG A 204 13.86 11.52 10.64
CA ARG A 204 14.52 12.83 10.55
C ARG A 204 13.86 13.79 11.53
N PRO A 205 14.63 14.56 12.33
CA PRO A 205 14.06 15.58 13.16
C PRO A 205 13.32 16.59 12.28
N ILE A 206 12.05 16.83 12.60
CA ILE A 206 11.25 17.86 11.94
C ILE A 206 11.92 19.19 12.30
N ARG A 207 12.73 19.73 11.39
CA ARG A 207 13.17 21.12 11.50
C ARG A 207 11.94 21.98 11.31
N CYS A 208 11.36 22.46 12.41
CA CYS A 208 10.42 23.57 12.37
C CYS A 208 11.18 24.75 11.76
N ILE A 209 10.94 25.02 10.48
CA ILE A 209 11.29 26.31 9.90
C ILE A 209 10.20 27.24 10.41
N SER A 210 10.52 28.00 11.46
CA SER A 210 9.75 29.20 11.79
C SER A 210 9.96 30.18 10.63
N GLU A 211 8.96 30.29 9.75
CA GLU A 211 8.91 31.37 8.77
C GLU A 211 8.70 32.68 9.55
N TYR A 212 9.71 33.56 9.54
CA TYR A 212 9.60 34.99 9.82
C TYR A 212 9.50 35.73 8.49
#